data_AF-A0A445M166-F1
#
_entry.id   AF-A0A445M166-F1
#
_cell.length_a   1.000
_cell.length_b   1.000
_cell.length_c   1.000
_cell.angle_alpha   90.00
_cell.angle_beta   90.00
_cell.angle_gamma   90.00
#
_symmetry.space_group_name_H-M   'P 1'
#
loop_
_entity.id
_entity.type
_entity.pdbx_description
1 polymer ?
#
loop_
_entity_poly.entity_id
_entity_poly.type
_entity_poly.pdbx_seq_one_letter_code
_entity_poly.pdbx_strand_id
1 'polypeptide(L)'
;MALYDTMFSQLDVTSSQLLVNDGFFRDSGFRKQLSDTVNSLLDLRVIPIFNENDAVSTRKAPYEDSSGIFWDNDSLAGLLALELKADLLVLLSDVEGLYSGPPSDPNSRLIHTYIKEKHQGEITFGDKSRLGRGGMTAKVNAAVCAAHAGIPVIITSGYATNNIIRVLQGERIGTVFHKDAHLWTNIKEVSAREMAVAAREGSRRLQILKSEERRKILLAIADALETSESMIRHENEADVADAVATGYEKSLMSRLILKQEKISSLAKSVRMLADMEEPIGQILKRTELVDKLILEKISCPLGVLLVIFESRPDALVQIAALAIRSGNGLLLKGGKEARRSNAILHKVITSVMPDTVGDKLIGLVTSRDEILDLLKLDDVIDLVVPRGSNKLVSQIKESTKIPVLGHADGICHVYVDKSANIDMAKQIVRDAKTDYPAACNAMETLLVHKDLSNNGGLHELVLELQREGVKMFGGPRASGLLNIAETNTFHHEYSSLACTVEIVEDVFAAIDHINQHGSAHTECIVTEDSEVAETFLSQVDSAAVFHNASTRFCDGARFGLGAEVGISTSRIHARGPVGVEGLLTNRWILRGSGHVVDGDQGINYTYKELPLKA
;
A
#
# COMPACT_ATOMS: atom_id res chain seq x y z
N MET A 1 -49.25 -2.61 -5.43
CA MET A 1 -49.17 -2.20 -6.84
C MET A 1 -49.03 -0.70 -7.01
N ALA A 2 -49.93 0.12 -6.44
CA ALA A 2 -49.90 1.60 -6.57
C ALA A 2 -48.53 2.27 -6.32
N LEU A 3 -47.74 1.77 -5.36
CA LEU A 3 -46.38 2.28 -5.12
C LEU A 3 -45.43 2.01 -6.30
N TYR A 4 -45.47 0.80 -6.87
CA TYR A 4 -44.67 0.46 -8.05
C TYR A 4 -45.07 1.31 -9.25
N ASP A 5 -46.37 1.45 -9.50
CA ASP A 5 -46.85 2.28 -10.62
C ASP A 5 -46.39 3.73 -10.47
N THR A 6 -46.45 4.29 -9.26
CA THR A 6 -45.97 5.65 -8.97
C THR A 6 -44.47 5.78 -9.21
N MET A 7 -43.66 4.86 -8.69
CA MET A 7 -42.20 4.92 -8.78
C MET A 7 -41.70 4.68 -10.21
N PHE A 8 -42.27 3.73 -10.94
CA PHE A 8 -41.87 3.46 -12.33
C PHE A 8 -42.36 4.54 -13.30
N SER A 9 -43.53 5.14 -13.07
CA SER A 9 -44.03 6.24 -13.91
C SER A 9 -43.12 7.47 -13.84
N GLN A 10 -42.44 7.72 -12.72
CA GLN A 10 -41.44 8.80 -12.61
C GLN A 10 -40.22 8.58 -13.53
N LEU A 11 -40.00 7.35 -13.96
CA LEU A 11 -38.91 6.95 -14.86
C LEU A 11 -39.40 6.65 -16.29
N ASP A 12 -40.65 7.00 -16.61
CA ASP A 12 -41.30 6.69 -17.90
C ASP A 12 -41.33 5.17 -18.20
N VAL A 13 -41.48 4.36 -17.14
CA VAL A 13 -41.58 2.90 -17.22
C VAL A 13 -42.95 2.46 -16.75
N THR A 14 -43.56 1.52 -17.48
CA THR A 14 -44.85 0.93 -17.10
C THR A 14 -44.63 -0.36 -16.32
N SER A 15 -45.42 -0.62 -15.28
CA SER A 15 -45.45 -1.90 -14.56
C SER A 15 -46.77 -2.65 -14.76
N SER A 16 -46.74 -3.99 -14.68
CA SER A 16 -47.93 -4.84 -14.74
C SER A 16 -47.89 -5.89 -13.64
N GLN A 17 -49.02 -6.12 -12.97
CA GLN A 17 -49.10 -7.12 -11.90
C GLN A 17 -49.48 -8.49 -12.45
N LEU A 18 -48.68 -9.50 -12.10
CA LEU A 18 -48.98 -10.91 -12.36
C LEU A 18 -49.21 -11.63 -11.02
N LEU A 19 -50.41 -12.18 -10.86
CA LEU A 19 -50.82 -12.92 -9.68
C LEU A 19 -50.64 -14.42 -9.93
N VAL A 20 -49.86 -15.08 -9.07
CA VAL A 20 -49.50 -16.50 -9.23
C VAL A 20 -49.88 -17.31 -8.00
N ASN A 21 -50.00 -18.62 -8.17
CA ASN A 21 -50.41 -19.57 -7.13
C ASN A 21 -49.58 -20.84 -7.27
N ASP A 22 -49.33 -21.53 -6.16
CA ASP A 22 -48.53 -22.76 -6.09
C ASP A 22 -49.08 -23.89 -6.98
N GLY A 23 -50.40 -24.02 -7.08
CA GLY A 23 -51.07 -24.98 -7.95
C GLY A 23 -50.82 -24.75 -9.45
N PHE A 24 -50.62 -23.51 -9.89
CA PHE A 24 -50.44 -23.20 -11.32
C PHE A 24 -49.08 -23.65 -11.86
N PHE A 25 -48.03 -23.65 -11.03
CA PHE A 25 -46.70 -24.09 -11.45
C PHE A 25 -46.59 -25.61 -11.70
N ARG A 26 -47.59 -26.40 -11.28
CA ARG A 26 -47.66 -27.84 -11.61
C ARG A 26 -48.02 -28.09 -13.07
N ASP A 27 -48.72 -27.15 -13.70
CA ASP A 27 -49.14 -27.27 -15.10
C ASP A 27 -48.04 -26.73 -16.04
N SER A 28 -47.52 -27.60 -16.90
CA SER A 28 -46.56 -27.23 -17.93
C SER A 28 -47.13 -26.23 -18.95
N GLY A 29 -48.44 -26.28 -19.23
CA GLY A 29 -49.11 -25.34 -20.12
C GLY A 29 -49.09 -23.92 -19.56
N PHE A 30 -49.47 -23.79 -18.29
CA PHE A 30 -49.39 -22.52 -17.55
C PHE A 30 -47.96 -21.96 -17.53
N ARG A 31 -46.95 -22.77 -17.21
CA ARG A 31 -45.55 -22.31 -17.16
C ARG A 31 -45.06 -21.75 -18.49
N LYS A 32 -45.41 -22.41 -19.60
CA LYS A 32 -45.10 -21.90 -20.93
C LYS A 32 -45.81 -20.57 -21.21
N GLN A 33 -47.10 -20.50 -20.92
CA GLN A 33 -47.89 -19.28 -21.12
C GLN A 33 -47.40 -18.12 -20.25
N LEU A 34 -46.96 -18.40 -19.02
CA LEU A 34 -46.36 -17.43 -18.12
C LEU A 34 -45.09 -16.84 -18.73
N SER A 35 -44.19 -17.69 -19.25
CA SER A 35 -42.96 -17.25 -19.91
C SER A 35 -43.26 -16.42 -21.16
N ASP A 36 -44.19 -16.87 -22.01
CA ASP A 36 -44.59 -16.14 -23.23
C ASP A 36 -45.19 -14.76 -22.89
N THR A 37 -45.99 -14.69 -21.82
CA THR A 37 -46.58 -13.45 -21.33
C THR A 37 -45.52 -12.49 -20.81
N VAL A 38 -44.57 -12.98 -20.01
CA VAL A 38 -43.47 -12.17 -19.48
C VAL A 38 -42.62 -11.61 -20.61
N ASN A 39 -42.23 -12.45 -21.58
CA ASN A 39 -41.45 -12.00 -22.73
C ASN A 39 -42.20 -10.92 -23.53
N SER A 40 -43.51 -11.11 -23.75
CA SER A 40 -44.34 -10.11 -24.43
C SER A 40 -44.42 -8.78 -23.66
N LEU A 41 -44.50 -8.83 -22.32
CA LEU A 41 -44.50 -7.61 -21.49
C LEU A 41 -43.15 -6.89 -21.57
N LEU A 42 -42.04 -7.63 -21.50
CA LEU A 42 -40.70 -7.05 -21.60
C LEU A 42 -40.42 -6.44 -22.98
N ASP A 43 -40.89 -7.07 -24.07
CA ASP A 43 -40.81 -6.53 -25.44
C ASP A 43 -41.58 -5.20 -25.57
N LEU A 44 -42.66 -5.05 -24.81
CA LEU A 44 -43.44 -3.82 -24.71
C LEU A 44 -42.86 -2.81 -23.69
N ARG A 45 -41.67 -3.09 -23.13
CA ARG A 45 -41.00 -2.28 -22.08
C ARG A 45 -41.84 -2.14 -20.80
N VAL A 46 -42.62 -3.17 -20.47
CA VAL A 46 -43.43 -3.25 -19.26
C VAL A 46 -42.72 -4.15 -18.24
N ILE A 47 -42.51 -3.66 -17.02
CA ILE A 47 -41.91 -4.44 -15.93
C ILE A 47 -42.98 -5.32 -15.25
N PRO A 48 -42.85 -6.65 -15.29
CA PRO A 48 -43.76 -7.55 -14.58
C PRO A 48 -43.46 -7.57 -13.08
N ILE A 49 -44.49 -7.38 -12.26
CA ILE A 49 -44.46 -7.46 -10.79
C ILE A 49 -45.25 -8.68 -10.35
N PHE A 50 -44.54 -9.67 -9.82
CA PHE A 50 -45.14 -10.91 -9.35
C PHE A 50 -45.57 -10.83 -7.89
N ASN A 51 -46.78 -11.29 -7.60
CA ASN A 51 -47.26 -11.49 -6.22
C ASN A 51 -48.03 -12.81 -6.13
N GLU A 52 -47.99 -13.45 -4.96
CA GLU A 52 -48.86 -14.58 -4.67
C GLU A 52 -50.32 -14.13 -4.60
N ASN A 53 -51.22 -14.90 -5.20
CA ASN A 53 -52.65 -14.69 -5.11
C ASN A 53 -53.21 -15.40 -3.88
N ASP A 54 -53.14 -14.73 -2.73
CA ASP A 54 -53.62 -15.25 -1.45
C ASP A 54 -55.09 -15.70 -1.51
N ALA A 55 -55.93 -15.02 -2.29
CA ALA A 55 -57.38 -15.29 -2.38
C ALA A 55 -57.73 -16.67 -2.96
N VAL A 56 -56.81 -17.27 -3.71
CA VAL A 56 -56.96 -18.62 -4.31
C VAL A 56 -55.87 -19.59 -3.84
N SER A 57 -55.07 -19.19 -2.83
CA SER A 57 -54.04 -20.04 -2.23
C SER A 57 -54.65 -21.25 -1.54
N THR A 58 -54.10 -22.44 -1.79
CA THR A 58 -54.60 -23.70 -1.20
C THR A 58 -54.08 -23.95 0.22
N ARG A 59 -53.25 -23.03 0.75
CA ARG A 59 -52.62 -23.13 2.07
C ARG A 59 -53.65 -22.95 3.19
N LYS A 60 -53.69 -23.90 4.14
CA LYS A 60 -54.57 -23.87 5.33
C LYS A 60 -53.74 -23.75 6.61
N ALA A 61 -54.29 -23.11 7.64
CA ALA A 61 -53.72 -23.10 8.98
C ALA A 61 -54.15 -24.36 9.78
N PRO A 62 -53.28 -24.98 10.61
CA PRO A 62 -51.88 -24.65 10.83
C PRO A 62 -51.09 -24.87 9.54
N TYR A 63 -50.23 -23.91 9.21
CA TYR A 63 -49.50 -23.87 7.95
C TYR A 63 -48.49 -25.03 7.90
N GLU A 64 -48.95 -26.20 7.47
CA GLU A 64 -48.12 -27.35 7.12
C GLU A 64 -47.86 -27.35 5.62
N ASP A 65 -46.65 -27.75 5.24
CA ASP A 65 -46.12 -27.72 3.88
C ASP A 65 -46.82 -28.76 2.98
N SER A 66 -48.05 -28.48 2.56
CA SER A 66 -48.88 -29.45 1.83
C SER A 66 -48.64 -29.47 0.32
N SER A 67 -47.93 -28.48 -0.26
CA SER A 67 -47.74 -28.39 -1.72
C SER A 67 -46.28 -28.44 -2.19
N GLY A 68 -45.30 -28.06 -1.37
CA GLY A 68 -43.85 -28.25 -1.61
C GLY A 68 -43.23 -27.44 -2.76
N ILE A 69 -43.92 -26.47 -3.36
CA ILE A 69 -43.44 -25.75 -4.57
C ILE A 69 -42.76 -24.40 -4.25
N PHE A 70 -43.40 -23.52 -3.47
CA PHE A 70 -42.76 -22.34 -2.89
C PHE A 70 -43.49 -21.95 -1.59
N TRP A 71 -42.79 -21.31 -0.65
CA TRP A 71 -43.32 -21.00 0.70
C TRP A 71 -43.37 -19.51 1.02
N ASP A 72 -42.44 -18.73 0.47
CA ASP A 72 -42.33 -17.29 0.68
C ASP A 72 -41.89 -16.59 -0.62
N ASN A 73 -41.75 -15.27 -0.56
CA ASN A 73 -41.36 -14.46 -1.71
C ASN A 73 -39.96 -14.84 -2.23
N ASP A 74 -39.05 -15.27 -1.35
CA ASP A 74 -37.70 -15.67 -1.74
C ASP A 74 -37.73 -16.98 -2.55
N SER A 75 -38.51 -17.96 -2.08
CA SER A 75 -38.74 -19.23 -2.79
C SER A 75 -39.49 -19.01 -4.11
N LEU A 76 -40.47 -18.11 -4.13
CA LEU A 76 -41.18 -17.71 -5.34
C LEU A 76 -40.24 -17.04 -6.35
N ALA A 77 -39.37 -16.15 -5.91
CA ALA A 77 -38.38 -15.50 -6.76
C ALA A 77 -37.39 -16.52 -7.34
N GLY A 78 -36.93 -17.48 -6.53
CA GLY A 78 -36.12 -18.60 -6.99
C GLY A 78 -36.84 -19.44 -8.06
N LEU A 79 -38.10 -19.80 -7.84
CA LEU A 79 -38.90 -20.56 -8.80
C LEU A 79 -39.13 -19.79 -10.11
N LEU A 80 -39.48 -18.51 -10.03
CA LEU A 80 -39.68 -17.66 -11.20
C LEU A 80 -38.39 -17.50 -12.00
N ALA A 81 -37.24 -17.34 -11.33
CA ALA A 81 -35.95 -17.30 -12.01
C ALA A 81 -35.70 -18.55 -12.85
N LEU A 82 -36.02 -19.74 -12.30
CA LEU A 82 -35.92 -21.01 -13.01
C LEU A 82 -36.84 -21.09 -14.23
N GLU A 83 -38.13 -20.79 -14.03
CA GLU A 83 -39.14 -20.93 -15.08
C GLU A 83 -38.94 -19.91 -16.21
N LEU A 84 -38.50 -18.70 -15.88
CA LEU A 84 -38.21 -17.64 -16.84
C LEU A 84 -36.79 -17.70 -17.40
N LYS A 85 -35.95 -18.63 -16.93
CA LYS A 85 -34.53 -18.78 -17.30
C LYS A 85 -33.76 -17.46 -17.15
N ALA A 86 -33.88 -16.82 -15.99
CA ALA A 86 -33.21 -15.56 -15.72
C ALA A 86 -31.68 -15.70 -15.81
N ASP A 87 -31.01 -14.67 -16.32
CA ASP A 87 -29.54 -14.60 -16.37
C ASP A 87 -28.90 -14.36 -14.99
N LEU A 88 -29.64 -13.70 -14.09
CA LEU A 88 -29.20 -13.34 -12.75
C LEU A 88 -30.41 -13.16 -11.83
N LEU A 89 -30.35 -13.71 -10.62
CA LEU A 89 -31.30 -13.42 -9.55
C LEU A 89 -30.63 -12.56 -8.48
N VAL A 90 -31.24 -11.42 -8.13
CA VAL A 90 -30.78 -10.56 -7.03
C VAL A 90 -31.79 -10.59 -5.91
N LEU A 91 -31.38 -11.07 -4.73
CA LEU A 91 -32.20 -11.08 -3.53
C LEU A 91 -31.75 -9.94 -2.60
N LEU A 92 -32.68 -9.04 -2.29
CA LEU A 92 -32.40 -7.92 -1.40
C LEU A 92 -32.65 -8.30 0.06
N SER A 93 -31.69 -7.96 0.93
CA SER A 93 -31.74 -8.17 2.36
C SER A 93 -31.58 -6.86 3.14
N ASP A 94 -31.88 -6.90 4.42
CA ASP A 94 -31.60 -5.87 5.42
C ASP A 94 -30.11 -5.80 5.84
N VAL A 95 -29.33 -6.83 5.52
CA VAL A 95 -27.88 -6.93 5.76
C VAL A 95 -27.10 -6.91 4.44
N GLU A 96 -25.79 -6.64 4.51
CA GLU A 96 -24.94 -6.52 3.31
C GLU A 96 -24.83 -7.81 2.48
N GLY A 97 -25.02 -8.97 3.11
CA GLY A 97 -25.02 -10.29 2.50
C GLY A 97 -25.02 -11.37 3.58
N LEU A 98 -24.45 -12.53 3.27
CA LEU A 98 -24.32 -13.66 4.19
C LEU A 98 -23.07 -13.51 5.05
N TYR A 99 -23.21 -13.59 6.37
CA TYR A 99 -22.09 -13.50 7.31
C TYR A 99 -21.72 -14.88 7.89
N SER A 100 -20.48 -15.02 8.35
CA SER A 100 -19.97 -16.23 9.04
C SER A 100 -20.56 -16.43 10.44
N GLY A 101 -21.23 -15.41 10.99
CA GLY A 101 -21.94 -15.43 12.27
C GLY A 101 -22.98 -14.29 12.33
N PRO A 102 -23.57 -13.99 13.49
CA PRO A 102 -24.50 -12.88 13.64
C PRO A 102 -23.87 -11.55 13.17
N PRO A 103 -24.56 -10.71 12.36
CA PRO A 103 -24.00 -9.45 11.87
C PRO A 103 -23.61 -8.45 12.96
N SER A 104 -24.16 -8.61 14.17
CA SER A 104 -23.83 -7.80 15.35
C SER A 104 -22.56 -8.24 16.08
N ASP A 105 -21.98 -9.39 15.74
CA ASP A 105 -20.72 -9.87 16.31
C ASP A 105 -19.52 -9.27 15.57
N PRO A 106 -18.59 -8.58 16.26
CA PRO A 106 -17.39 -8.00 15.63
C PRO A 106 -16.44 -9.02 14.98
N ASN A 107 -16.54 -10.32 15.33
CA ASN A 107 -15.77 -11.38 14.68
C ASN A 107 -16.44 -11.94 13.41
N SER A 108 -17.68 -11.52 13.13
CA SER A 108 -18.45 -12.00 11.99
C SER A 108 -17.95 -11.36 10.69
N ARG A 109 -17.65 -12.18 9.68
CA ARG A 109 -17.12 -11.73 8.39
C ARG A 109 -18.14 -11.96 7.29
N LEU A 110 -18.22 -11.03 6.34
CA LEU A 110 -19.05 -11.18 5.15
C LEU A 110 -18.47 -12.27 4.25
N ILE A 111 -19.30 -13.24 3.88
CA ILE A 111 -18.97 -14.31 2.93
C ILE A 111 -19.27 -13.78 1.54
N HIS A 112 -18.25 -13.51 0.74
CA HIS A 112 -18.46 -12.98 -0.62
C HIS A 112 -18.90 -14.05 -1.63
N THR A 113 -18.46 -15.31 -1.44
CA THR A 113 -18.78 -16.42 -2.33
C THR A 113 -19.25 -17.60 -1.50
N TYR A 114 -20.50 -18.01 -1.68
CA TYR A 114 -21.06 -19.16 -0.99
C TYR A 114 -20.64 -20.46 -1.67
N ILE A 115 -20.06 -21.35 -0.87
CA ILE A 115 -19.69 -22.72 -1.25
C ILE A 115 -20.39 -23.66 -0.30
N LYS A 116 -21.21 -24.55 -0.85
CA LYS A 116 -22.07 -25.44 -0.07
C LYS A 116 -21.27 -26.36 0.83
N GLU A 117 -20.21 -26.98 0.31
CA GLU A 117 -19.36 -27.94 1.02
C GLU A 117 -18.62 -27.32 2.20
N LYS A 118 -18.33 -26.01 2.13
CA LYS A 118 -17.60 -25.28 3.17
C LYS A 118 -18.54 -24.65 4.20
N HIS A 119 -19.61 -23.99 3.74
CA HIS A 119 -20.37 -23.07 4.60
C HIS A 119 -21.69 -23.66 5.10
N GLN A 120 -22.21 -24.74 4.51
CA GLN A 120 -23.51 -25.31 4.91
C GLN A 120 -23.54 -25.79 6.37
N GLY A 121 -22.38 -26.16 6.95
CA GLY A 121 -22.25 -26.60 8.35
C GLY A 121 -21.75 -25.55 9.34
N GLU A 122 -21.28 -24.38 8.87
CA GLU A 122 -20.64 -23.35 9.71
C GLU A 122 -21.55 -22.15 10.01
N ILE A 123 -22.61 -21.94 9.21
CA ILE A 123 -23.46 -20.75 9.34
C ILE A 123 -24.52 -20.96 10.43
N THR A 124 -24.55 -20.04 11.39
CA THR A 124 -25.62 -19.97 12.39
C THR A 124 -26.63 -18.89 11.97
N PHE A 125 -27.87 -19.28 11.67
CA PHE A 125 -28.91 -18.33 11.26
C PHE A 125 -29.59 -17.70 12.50
N GLY A 126 -29.68 -16.37 12.53
CA GLY A 126 -30.39 -15.63 13.58
C GLY A 126 -31.92 -15.62 13.42
N ASP A 127 -32.62 -15.10 14.43
CA ASP A 127 -34.09 -15.05 14.50
C ASP A 127 -34.74 -14.20 13.38
N LYS A 128 -36.00 -14.55 13.05
CA LYS A 128 -36.80 -13.96 11.97
C LYS A 128 -37.04 -12.45 12.16
N SER A 129 -37.04 -11.68 11.07
CA SER A 129 -37.34 -10.24 11.11
C SER A 129 -38.82 -9.95 11.40
N ARG A 130 -39.12 -8.76 11.93
CA ARG A 130 -40.45 -8.35 12.44
C ARG A 130 -41.53 -8.22 11.35
N LEU A 131 -41.17 -8.16 10.06
CA LEU A 131 -42.07 -7.89 8.94
C LEU A 131 -42.09 -9.00 7.86
N GLY A 132 -41.17 -9.97 7.91
CA GLY A 132 -41.02 -11.04 6.92
C GLY A 132 -41.47 -12.40 7.45
N ARG A 133 -42.10 -13.22 6.59
CA ARG A 133 -42.44 -14.63 6.92
C ARG A 133 -41.23 -15.57 6.79
N GLY A 134 -40.21 -15.18 6.00
CA GLY A 134 -38.96 -15.90 5.76
C GLY A 134 -37.74 -15.15 6.30
N GLY A 135 -36.81 -15.87 6.96
CA GLY A 135 -35.54 -15.35 7.46
C GLY A 135 -34.39 -15.56 6.46
N MET A 136 -33.15 -15.25 6.86
CA MET A 136 -31.94 -15.47 6.04
C MET A 136 -31.81 -16.91 5.54
N THR A 137 -32.30 -17.89 6.31
CA THR A 137 -32.34 -19.31 5.90
C THR A 137 -33.14 -19.51 4.61
N ALA A 138 -34.28 -18.83 4.45
CA ALA A 138 -35.10 -18.97 3.25
C ALA A 138 -34.44 -18.34 2.02
N LYS A 139 -33.80 -17.17 2.18
CA LYS A 139 -33.00 -16.54 1.14
C LYS A 139 -31.85 -17.42 0.67
N VAL A 140 -31.11 -18.00 1.61
CA VAL A 140 -30.01 -18.92 1.30
C VAL A 140 -30.53 -20.16 0.60
N ASN A 141 -31.63 -20.77 1.06
CA ASN A 141 -32.21 -21.94 0.40
C ASN A 141 -32.67 -21.64 -1.03
N ALA A 142 -33.35 -20.52 -1.25
CA ALA A 142 -33.76 -20.09 -2.59
C ALA A 142 -32.55 -19.81 -3.49
N ALA A 143 -31.53 -19.11 -2.98
CA ALA A 143 -30.31 -18.81 -3.71
C ALA A 143 -29.53 -20.08 -4.08
N VAL A 144 -29.43 -21.03 -3.15
CA VAL A 144 -28.80 -22.33 -3.38
C VAL A 144 -29.57 -23.11 -4.45
N CYS A 145 -30.90 -23.16 -4.39
CA CYS A 145 -31.72 -23.87 -5.37
C CYS A 145 -31.53 -23.31 -6.79
N ALA A 146 -31.66 -21.99 -6.96
CA ALA A 146 -31.48 -21.33 -8.26
C ALA A 146 -30.03 -21.47 -8.78
N ALA A 147 -29.02 -21.33 -7.90
CA ALA A 147 -27.62 -21.52 -8.26
C ALA A 147 -27.30 -22.93 -8.76
N HIS A 148 -27.85 -23.98 -8.14
CA HIS A 148 -27.65 -25.38 -8.58
C HIS A 148 -28.26 -25.63 -9.96
N ALA A 149 -29.36 -24.95 -10.30
CA ALA A 149 -29.97 -25.04 -11.62
C ALA A 149 -29.23 -24.22 -12.70
N GLY A 150 -28.15 -23.52 -12.33
CA GLY A 150 -27.30 -22.77 -13.26
C GLY A 150 -27.60 -21.28 -13.36
N ILE A 151 -28.44 -20.72 -12.48
CA ILE A 151 -28.73 -19.29 -12.42
C ILE A 151 -27.85 -18.65 -11.33
N PRO A 152 -26.91 -17.76 -11.66
CA PRO A 152 -26.17 -17.00 -10.66
C PRO A 152 -27.14 -16.24 -9.74
N VAL A 153 -26.88 -16.26 -8.43
CA VAL A 153 -27.68 -15.52 -7.44
C VAL A 153 -26.79 -14.63 -6.61
N ILE A 154 -27.24 -13.41 -6.33
CA ILE A 154 -26.55 -12.47 -5.42
C ILE A 154 -27.50 -12.06 -4.31
N ILE A 155 -27.07 -12.22 -3.06
CA ILE A 155 -27.74 -11.64 -1.89
C ILE A 155 -27.00 -10.36 -1.51
N THR A 156 -27.70 -9.22 -1.50
CA THR A 156 -27.11 -7.90 -1.18
C THR A 156 -28.07 -7.02 -0.40
N SER A 157 -27.58 -5.94 0.21
CA SER A 157 -28.41 -5.00 0.95
C SER A 157 -29.36 -4.22 0.02
N GLY A 158 -30.63 -4.15 0.40
CA GLY A 158 -31.65 -3.29 -0.23
C GLY A 158 -31.65 -1.84 0.28
N TYR A 159 -30.89 -1.54 1.34
CA TYR A 159 -30.78 -0.18 1.89
C TYR A 159 -29.64 0.62 1.25
N ALA A 160 -28.62 -0.04 0.72
CA ALA A 160 -27.48 0.64 0.10
C ALA A 160 -27.81 1.12 -1.31
N THR A 161 -27.47 2.37 -1.60
CA THR A 161 -27.72 3.03 -2.88
C THR A 161 -26.97 2.35 -4.02
N ASN A 162 -27.62 2.23 -5.17
CA ASN A 162 -27.07 1.69 -6.41
C ASN A 162 -26.57 0.24 -6.37
N ASN A 163 -26.88 -0.54 -5.33
CA ASN A 163 -26.38 -1.91 -5.22
C ASN A 163 -26.75 -2.80 -6.41
N ILE A 164 -27.97 -2.66 -6.95
CA ILE A 164 -28.41 -3.42 -8.14
C ILE A 164 -27.52 -3.08 -9.35
N ILE A 165 -27.23 -1.79 -9.58
CA ILE A 165 -26.39 -1.35 -10.70
C ILE A 165 -24.96 -1.86 -10.54
N ARG A 166 -24.39 -1.72 -9.34
CA ARG A 166 -23.03 -2.16 -9.04
C ARG A 166 -22.86 -3.68 -9.18
N VAL A 167 -23.89 -4.44 -8.79
CA VAL A 167 -23.97 -5.89 -9.05
C VAL A 167 -23.92 -6.18 -10.56
N LEU A 168 -24.71 -5.47 -11.37
CA LEU A 168 -24.70 -5.64 -12.82
C LEU A 168 -23.37 -5.23 -13.48
N GLN A 169 -22.60 -4.34 -12.85
CA GLN A 169 -21.26 -3.94 -13.28
C GLN A 169 -20.17 -4.97 -12.88
N GLY A 170 -20.52 -6.02 -12.15
CA GLY A 170 -19.59 -7.05 -11.70
C GLY A 170 -18.76 -6.64 -10.48
N GLU A 171 -19.16 -5.60 -9.74
CA GLU A 171 -18.52 -5.28 -8.46
C GLU A 171 -18.79 -6.38 -7.42
N ARG A 172 -17.80 -6.63 -6.54
CA ARG A 172 -17.89 -7.65 -5.49
C ARG A 172 -18.73 -7.13 -4.30
N ILE A 173 -20.05 -7.22 -4.41
CA ILE A 173 -21.00 -6.73 -3.40
C ILE A 173 -21.91 -7.86 -2.94
N GLY A 174 -22.06 -7.98 -1.62
CA GLY A 174 -22.84 -9.03 -1.00
C GLY A 174 -22.24 -10.41 -1.21
N THR A 175 -23.10 -11.42 -1.34
CA THR A 175 -22.71 -12.83 -1.46
C THR A 175 -23.20 -13.42 -2.77
N VAL A 176 -22.27 -13.94 -3.57
CA VAL A 176 -22.57 -14.67 -4.80
C VAL A 176 -22.76 -16.16 -4.55
N PHE A 177 -23.76 -16.74 -5.21
CA PHE A 177 -24.06 -18.16 -5.26
C PHE A 177 -24.01 -18.62 -6.71
N HIS A 178 -23.25 -19.67 -6.99
CA HIS A 178 -23.12 -20.23 -8.33
C HIS A 178 -22.75 -21.71 -8.26
N LYS A 179 -23.23 -22.51 -9.23
CA LYS A 179 -22.89 -23.95 -9.33
C LYS A 179 -21.39 -24.21 -9.33
N ASP A 180 -20.63 -23.36 -10.02
CA ASP A 180 -19.18 -23.47 -10.20
C ASP A 180 -18.39 -22.64 -9.18
N ALA A 181 -19.03 -22.16 -8.11
CA ALA A 181 -18.36 -21.35 -7.07
C ALA A 181 -17.15 -22.07 -6.42
N HIS A 182 -17.20 -23.41 -6.38
CA HIS A 182 -16.10 -24.27 -5.93
C HIS A 182 -14.89 -24.27 -6.88
N LEU A 183 -15.08 -23.96 -8.17
CA LEU A 183 -13.99 -23.81 -9.15
C LEU A 183 -13.35 -22.42 -9.08
N TRP A 184 -14.14 -21.40 -8.73
CA TRP A 184 -13.66 -20.03 -8.58
C TRP A 184 -12.73 -19.86 -7.37
N THR A 185 -12.85 -20.75 -6.38
CA THR A 185 -12.00 -20.77 -5.19
C THR A 185 -10.68 -21.51 -5.36
N ASN A 186 -10.42 -22.09 -6.54
CA ASN A 186 -9.05 -22.49 -6.90
C ASN A 186 -8.15 -21.29 -7.24
N ILE A 187 -8.70 -20.09 -7.35
CA ILE A 187 -7.95 -18.89 -6.98
C ILE A 187 -7.94 -18.89 -5.45
N LYS A 188 -6.93 -19.55 -4.88
CA LYS A 188 -6.57 -19.33 -3.47
C LYS A 188 -6.42 -17.82 -3.31
N GLU A 189 -7.41 -17.14 -2.75
CA GLU A 189 -7.17 -15.87 -2.07
C GLU A 189 -6.23 -16.22 -0.93
N VAL A 190 -4.93 -16.19 -1.23
CA VAL A 190 -3.88 -16.34 -0.24
C VAL A 190 -4.15 -15.18 0.70
N SER A 191 -4.61 -15.48 1.91
CA SER A 191 -4.90 -14.41 2.87
C SER A 191 -3.63 -13.58 3.06
N ALA A 192 -3.77 -12.28 3.34
CA ALA A 192 -2.61 -11.41 3.51
C ALA A 192 -1.59 -11.96 4.54
N ARG A 193 -2.09 -12.70 5.55
CA ARG A 193 -1.27 -13.45 6.50
C ARG A 193 -0.53 -14.64 5.87
N GLU A 194 -1.17 -15.44 5.02
CA GLU A 194 -0.50 -16.52 4.30
C GLU A 194 0.60 -15.99 3.37
N MET A 195 0.40 -14.83 2.74
CA MET A 195 1.45 -14.17 1.95
C MET A 195 2.64 -13.77 2.84
N ALA A 196 2.36 -13.16 4.00
CA ALA A 196 3.40 -12.77 4.96
C ALA A 196 4.20 -13.97 5.48
N VAL A 197 3.52 -15.06 5.82
CA VAL A 197 4.14 -16.31 6.27
C VAL A 197 4.98 -16.93 5.15
N ALA A 198 4.46 -16.98 3.92
CA ALA A 198 5.21 -17.51 2.78
C ALA A 198 6.46 -16.67 2.47
N ALA A 199 6.38 -15.33 2.59
CA ALA A 199 7.53 -14.45 2.45
C ALA A 199 8.58 -14.71 3.55
N ARG A 200 8.16 -14.96 4.79
CA ARG A 200 9.04 -15.33 5.92
C ARG A 200 9.73 -16.68 5.70
N GLU A 201 9.01 -17.67 5.17
CA GLU A 201 9.59 -18.97 4.83
C GLU A 201 10.58 -18.85 3.66
N GLY A 202 10.21 -18.10 2.62
CA GLY A 202 11.09 -17.79 1.49
C GLY A 202 12.37 -17.08 1.93
N SER A 203 12.28 -16.11 2.86
CA SER A 203 13.45 -15.39 3.36
C SER A 203 14.42 -16.29 4.12
N ARG A 204 13.92 -17.23 4.92
CA ARG A 204 14.76 -18.25 5.57
C ARG A 204 15.50 -19.11 4.56
N ARG A 205 14.86 -19.50 3.46
CA ARG A 205 15.51 -20.26 2.38
C ARG A 205 16.55 -19.41 1.63
N LEU A 206 16.23 -18.15 1.38
CA LEU A 206 17.14 -17.18 0.77
C LEU A 206 18.41 -16.94 1.61
N GLN A 207 18.29 -16.95 2.94
CA GLN A 207 19.41 -16.79 3.87
C GLN A 207 20.37 -17.98 3.89
N ILE A 208 19.92 -19.17 3.51
CA ILE A 208 20.76 -20.38 3.42
C ILE A 208 21.70 -20.30 2.20
N LEU A 209 21.30 -19.58 1.15
CA LEU A 209 22.09 -19.45 -0.06
C LEU A 209 23.44 -18.77 0.21
N LYS A 210 24.44 -19.11 -0.61
CA LYS A 210 25.72 -18.39 -0.63
C LYS A 210 25.56 -17.03 -1.33
N SER A 211 26.48 -16.10 -1.05
CA SER A 211 26.53 -14.78 -1.71
C SER A 211 26.40 -14.89 -3.23
N GLU A 212 27.20 -15.78 -3.85
CA GLU A 212 27.21 -15.99 -5.30
C GLU A 212 25.86 -16.45 -5.87
N GLU A 213 25.08 -17.20 -5.10
CA GLU A 213 23.76 -17.66 -5.54
C GLU A 213 22.75 -16.51 -5.48
N ARG A 214 22.77 -15.69 -4.42
CA ARG A 214 21.95 -14.47 -4.36
C ARG A 214 22.33 -13.47 -5.45
N ARG A 215 23.63 -13.31 -5.72
CA ARG A 215 24.15 -12.49 -6.81
C ARG A 215 23.60 -12.95 -8.16
N LYS A 216 23.59 -14.25 -8.45
CA LYS A 216 22.99 -14.81 -9.69
C LYS A 216 21.51 -14.48 -9.83
N ILE A 217 20.73 -14.51 -8.74
CA ILE A 217 19.31 -14.13 -8.77
C ILE A 217 19.16 -12.67 -9.22
N LEU A 218 19.94 -11.75 -8.64
CA LEU A 218 19.90 -10.32 -9.00
C LEU A 218 20.32 -10.07 -10.45
N LEU A 219 21.37 -10.74 -10.93
CA LEU A 219 21.79 -10.65 -12.33
C LEU A 219 20.68 -11.16 -13.27
N ALA A 220 20.04 -12.29 -12.95
CA ALA A 220 18.94 -12.83 -13.73
C ALA A 220 17.73 -11.88 -13.76
N ILE A 221 17.43 -11.18 -12.65
CA ILE A 221 16.39 -10.15 -12.61
C ILE A 221 16.74 -9.01 -13.58
N ALA A 222 17.99 -8.52 -13.55
CA ALA A 222 18.41 -7.44 -14.43
C ALA A 222 18.25 -7.82 -15.92
N ASP A 223 18.67 -9.03 -16.29
CA ASP A 223 18.54 -9.54 -17.66
C ASP A 223 17.06 -9.75 -18.07
N ALA A 224 16.22 -10.21 -17.14
CA ALA A 224 14.79 -10.41 -17.38
C ALA A 224 14.02 -9.09 -17.56
N LEU A 225 14.40 -8.04 -16.85
CA LEU A 225 13.85 -6.69 -17.02
C LEU A 225 14.14 -6.13 -18.42
N GLU A 226 15.39 -6.27 -18.88
CA GLU A 226 15.79 -5.83 -20.22
C GLU A 226 15.13 -6.67 -21.32
N THR A 227 15.03 -7.98 -21.13
CA THR A 227 14.38 -8.88 -22.12
C THR A 227 12.87 -8.65 -22.20
N SER A 228 12.23 -8.28 -21.08
CA SER A 228 10.77 -8.06 -20.98
C SER A 228 10.36 -6.60 -21.17
N GLU A 229 11.28 -5.74 -21.58
CA GLU A 229 11.10 -4.29 -21.72
C GLU A 229 9.83 -3.91 -22.48
N SER A 230 9.62 -4.51 -23.66
CA SER A 230 8.46 -4.21 -24.51
C SER A 230 7.13 -4.52 -23.82
N MET A 231 7.06 -5.63 -23.07
CA MET A 231 5.88 -6.01 -22.30
C MET A 231 5.67 -5.06 -21.10
N ILE A 232 6.74 -4.69 -20.39
CA ILE A 232 6.67 -3.77 -19.26
C ILE A 232 6.13 -2.41 -19.71
N ARG A 233 6.65 -1.89 -20.83
CA ARG A 233 6.22 -0.61 -21.39
C ARG A 233 4.77 -0.66 -21.87
N HIS A 234 4.35 -1.75 -22.51
CA HIS A 234 2.97 -1.90 -22.96
C HIS A 234 1.96 -1.81 -21.81
N GLU A 235 2.21 -2.52 -20.70
CA GLU A 235 1.33 -2.46 -19.52
C GLU A 235 1.41 -1.10 -18.81
N ASN A 236 2.58 -0.46 -18.79
CA ASN A 236 2.72 0.88 -18.23
C ASN A 236 1.99 1.95 -19.04
N GLU A 237 2.02 1.87 -20.37
CA GLU A 237 1.28 2.76 -21.25
C GLU A 237 -0.24 2.64 -21.03
N ALA A 238 -0.75 1.44 -20.74
CA ALA A 238 -2.15 1.24 -20.37
C ALA A 238 -2.50 1.89 -19.01
N ASP A 239 -1.67 1.71 -17.98
CA ASP A 239 -1.85 2.39 -16.68
C ASP A 239 -1.81 3.94 -16.84
N VAL A 240 -0.87 4.46 -17.64
CA VAL A 240 -0.75 5.90 -17.91
C VAL A 240 -1.98 6.42 -18.65
N ALA A 241 -2.51 5.69 -19.63
CA ALA A 241 -3.73 6.06 -20.34
C ALA A 241 -4.95 6.12 -19.40
N ASP A 242 -5.12 5.11 -18.54
CA ASP A 242 -6.20 5.06 -17.54
C ASP A 242 -6.07 6.23 -16.54
N ALA A 243 -4.85 6.56 -16.13
CA ALA A 243 -4.60 7.67 -15.20
C ALA A 243 -4.84 9.04 -15.83
N VAL A 244 -4.50 9.23 -17.11
CA VAL A 244 -4.85 10.43 -17.88
C VAL A 244 -6.36 10.59 -18.00
N ALA A 245 -7.08 9.50 -18.32
CA ALA A 245 -8.55 9.52 -18.42
C ALA A 245 -9.23 9.84 -17.07
N THR A 246 -8.62 9.42 -15.96
CA THR A 246 -9.12 9.70 -14.60
C THR A 246 -8.76 11.10 -14.10
N GLY A 247 -7.87 11.82 -14.79
CA GLY A 247 -7.48 13.18 -14.44
C GLY A 247 -6.45 13.31 -13.31
N TYR A 248 -5.50 12.37 -13.21
CA TYR A 248 -4.40 12.49 -12.23
C TYR A 248 -3.50 13.71 -12.52
N GLU A 249 -2.93 14.30 -11.45
CA GLU A 249 -2.02 15.43 -11.58
C GLU A 249 -0.73 15.09 -12.32
N LYS A 250 -0.16 16.08 -13.02
CA LYS A 250 1.09 15.92 -13.80
C LYS A 250 2.27 15.40 -12.97
N SER A 251 2.32 15.76 -11.68
CA SER A 251 3.38 15.34 -10.73
C SER A 251 3.33 13.85 -10.40
N LEU A 252 2.13 13.26 -10.32
CA LEU A 252 1.96 11.81 -10.14
C LEU A 252 2.22 11.08 -11.46
N MET A 253 1.84 11.68 -12.59
CA MET A 253 2.09 11.11 -13.92
C MET A 253 3.57 10.99 -14.25
N SER A 254 4.39 11.99 -13.91
CA SER A 254 5.84 11.90 -14.14
C SER A 254 6.51 10.78 -13.33
N ARG A 255 5.92 10.37 -12.20
CA ARG A 255 6.40 9.26 -11.36
C ARG A 255 5.92 7.89 -11.88
N LEU A 256 4.76 7.84 -12.53
CA LEU A 256 4.15 6.61 -13.05
C LEU A 256 4.83 6.11 -14.34
N ILE A 257 5.31 7.01 -15.20
CA ILE A 257 5.82 6.67 -16.53
C ILE A 257 7.16 5.92 -16.44
N LEU A 258 7.23 4.75 -17.08
CA LEU A 258 8.44 3.96 -17.27
C LEU A 258 8.94 4.07 -18.72
N LYS A 259 9.92 4.95 -18.92
CA LYS A 259 10.63 5.06 -20.20
C LYS A 259 11.71 4.00 -20.33
N GLN A 260 12.24 3.86 -21.54
CA GLN A 260 13.28 2.89 -21.85
C GLN A 260 14.54 3.06 -21.00
N GLU A 261 15.00 4.31 -20.90
CA GLU A 261 16.19 4.67 -20.15
C GLU A 261 16.02 4.34 -18.66
N LYS A 262 14.78 4.42 -18.14
CA LYS A 262 14.46 4.10 -16.76
C LYS A 262 14.56 2.59 -16.49
N ILE A 263 14.06 1.74 -17.40
CA ILE A 263 14.17 0.28 -17.27
C ILE A 263 15.65 -0.14 -17.32
N SER A 264 16.43 0.39 -18.26
CA SER A 264 17.86 0.12 -18.35
C SER A 264 18.61 0.61 -17.09
N SER A 265 18.25 1.79 -16.57
CA SER A 265 18.81 2.29 -15.31
C SER A 265 18.46 1.38 -14.13
N LEU A 266 17.25 0.84 -14.05
CA LEU A 266 16.85 -0.11 -13.01
C LEU A 266 17.69 -1.39 -13.08
N ALA A 267 17.84 -1.98 -14.28
CA ALA A 267 18.68 -3.15 -14.47
C ALA A 267 20.14 -2.88 -14.05
N LYS A 268 20.69 -1.71 -14.38
CA LYS A 268 22.02 -1.28 -13.93
C LYS A 268 22.12 -1.17 -12.40
N SER A 269 21.13 -0.58 -11.74
CA SER A 269 21.08 -0.51 -10.26
C SER A 269 21.01 -1.90 -9.63
N VAL A 270 20.23 -2.82 -10.21
CA VAL A 270 20.16 -4.22 -9.72
C VAL A 270 21.52 -4.91 -9.85
N ARG A 271 22.24 -4.73 -10.96
CA ARG A 271 23.59 -5.28 -11.13
C ARG A 271 24.59 -4.68 -10.13
N MET A 272 24.49 -3.38 -9.86
CA MET A 272 25.31 -2.73 -8.83
C MET A 272 25.09 -3.36 -7.44
N LEU A 273 23.84 -3.61 -7.05
CA LEU A 273 23.52 -4.31 -5.80
C LEU A 273 24.04 -5.74 -5.78
N ALA A 274 24.03 -6.42 -6.93
CA ALA A 274 24.53 -7.79 -7.08
C ALA A 274 26.04 -7.89 -6.81
N ASP A 275 26.80 -6.87 -7.21
CA ASP A 275 28.26 -6.81 -7.09
C ASP A 275 28.75 -6.18 -5.76
N MET A 276 27.84 -5.76 -4.86
CA MET A 276 28.21 -5.31 -3.52
C MET A 276 28.88 -6.43 -2.70
N GLU A 277 29.70 -6.06 -1.71
CA GLU A 277 30.19 -7.01 -0.71
C GLU A 277 29.04 -7.71 0.02
N GLU A 278 29.27 -8.95 0.49
CA GLU A 278 28.24 -9.75 1.14
C GLU A 278 27.74 -9.09 2.43
N PRO A 279 26.47 -8.65 2.50
CA PRO A 279 26.00 -7.92 3.67
C PRO A 279 25.63 -8.83 4.85
N ILE A 280 25.28 -10.10 4.61
CA ILE A 280 24.74 -11.02 5.62
C ILE A 280 25.86 -11.83 6.27
N GLY A 281 25.84 -11.93 7.60
CA GLY A 281 26.77 -12.75 8.37
C GLY A 281 28.14 -12.12 8.58
N GLN A 282 28.28 -10.81 8.33
CA GLN A 282 29.51 -10.06 8.59
C GLN A 282 29.76 -9.99 10.10
N ILE A 283 30.98 -10.31 10.51
CA ILE A 283 31.39 -10.24 11.92
C ILE A 283 31.72 -8.77 12.24
N LEU A 284 30.89 -8.17 13.08
CA LEU A 284 31.00 -6.76 13.50
C LEU A 284 31.80 -6.61 14.79
N LYS A 285 31.74 -7.62 15.66
CA LYS A 285 32.53 -7.70 16.90
C LYS A 285 32.87 -9.14 17.20
N ARG A 286 34.09 -9.41 17.64
CA ARG A 286 34.56 -10.75 18.02
C ARG A 286 35.40 -10.67 19.28
N THR A 287 34.99 -11.40 20.32
CA THR A 287 35.62 -11.35 21.63
C THR A 287 35.69 -12.75 22.23
N GLU A 288 36.87 -13.16 22.67
CA GLU A 288 37.03 -14.32 23.54
C GLU A 288 36.73 -13.87 24.97
N LEU A 289 35.61 -14.34 25.53
CA LEU A 289 35.19 -13.98 26.89
C LEU A 289 36.07 -14.67 27.93
N VAL A 290 36.36 -15.95 27.71
CA VAL A 290 37.22 -16.85 28.50
C VAL A 290 37.87 -17.85 27.54
N ASP A 291 38.84 -18.65 27.97
CA ASP A 291 39.49 -19.67 27.12
C ASP A 291 38.45 -20.45 26.28
N LYS A 292 38.51 -20.31 24.94
CA LYS A 292 37.63 -20.99 23.97
C LYS A 292 36.13 -20.65 24.06
N LEU A 293 35.73 -19.62 24.81
CA LEU A 293 34.38 -19.08 24.80
C LEU A 293 34.32 -17.83 23.92
N ILE A 294 33.94 -18.00 22.67
CA ILE A 294 33.99 -16.95 21.64
C ILE A 294 32.61 -16.36 21.43
N LEU A 295 32.48 -15.05 21.62
CA LEU A 295 31.30 -14.25 21.36
C LEU A 295 31.48 -13.44 20.08
N GLU A 296 30.55 -13.59 19.14
CA GLU A 296 30.52 -12.90 17.84
C GLU A 296 29.22 -12.09 17.72
N LYS A 297 29.32 -10.80 17.38
CA LYS A 297 28.18 -10.01 16.89
C LYS A 297 28.21 -10.04 15.37
N ILE A 298 27.14 -10.54 14.75
CA ILE A 298 27.06 -10.69 13.29
C ILE A 298 25.85 -9.94 12.71
N SER A 299 25.98 -9.45 11.48
CA SER A 299 24.85 -8.91 10.72
C SER A 299 23.89 -10.03 10.29
N CYS A 300 22.59 -9.74 10.32
CA CYS A 300 21.55 -10.63 9.84
C CYS A 300 20.35 -9.85 9.28
N PRO A 301 19.52 -10.43 8.42
CA PRO A 301 18.36 -9.73 7.87
C PRO A 301 17.34 -9.39 8.95
N LEU A 302 16.48 -8.39 8.69
CA LEU A 302 15.37 -8.06 9.59
C LEU A 302 14.33 -9.18 9.66
N GLY A 303 13.95 -9.74 8.51
CA GLY A 303 12.93 -10.79 8.40
C GLY A 303 12.01 -10.55 7.21
N VAL A 304 10.82 -9.97 7.45
CA VAL A 304 9.82 -9.63 6.43
C VAL A 304 9.54 -8.14 6.41
N LEU A 305 9.61 -7.56 5.21
CA LEU A 305 9.34 -6.15 4.95
C LEU A 305 7.95 -6.01 4.31
N LEU A 306 7.18 -5.02 4.75
CA LEU A 306 5.97 -4.56 4.06
C LEU A 306 6.23 -3.17 3.50
N VAL A 307 6.23 -3.03 2.17
CA VAL A 307 6.48 -1.75 1.52
C VAL A 307 5.24 -1.28 0.77
N ILE A 308 4.73 -0.12 1.19
CA ILE A 308 3.50 0.49 0.67
C ILE A 308 3.90 1.75 -0.10
N PHE A 309 3.62 1.80 -1.39
CA PHE A 309 4.10 2.89 -2.25
C PHE A 309 3.05 3.38 -3.26
N GLU A 310 3.14 4.66 -3.61
CA GLU A 310 2.21 5.33 -4.53
C GLU A 310 2.94 5.82 -5.80
N SER A 311 2.33 5.57 -6.96
CA SER A 311 2.66 6.12 -8.28
C SER A 311 4.12 5.95 -8.71
N ARG A 312 4.81 4.91 -8.20
CA ARG A 312 6.24 4.64 -8.45
C ARG A 312 6.47 3.16 -8.75
N PRO A 313 6.16 2.69 -9.96
CA PRO A 313 6.42 1.29 -10.33
C PRO A 313 7.93 0.97 -10.36
N ASP A 314 8.80 1.97 -10.54
CA ASP A 314 10.25 1.81 -10.46
C ASP A 314 10.74 1.40 -9.06
N ALA A 315 10.08 1.91 -8.01
CA ALA A 315 10.41 1.56 -6.63
C ALA A 315 10.24 0.06 -6.36
N LEU A 316 9.26 -0.60 -6.99
CA LEU A 316 9.02 -2.04 -6.84
C LEU A 316 10.30 -2.85 -7.10
N VAL A 317 10.97 -2.56 -8.22
CA VAL A 317 12.19 -3.27 -8.64
C VAL A 317 13.34 -3.00 -7.67
N GLN A 318 13.52 -1.74 -7.26
CA GLN A 318 14.58 -1.35 -6.33
C GLN A 318 14.42 -2.03 -4.97
N ILE A 319 13.21 -2.01 -4.42
CA ILE A 319 12.88 -2.60 -3.12
C ILE A 319 13.03 -4.12 -3.17
N ALA A 320 12.58 -4.77 -4.25
CA ALA A 320 12.75 -6.20 -4.45
C ALA A 320 14.24 -6.59 -4.48
N ALA A 321 15.06 -5.85 -5.22
CA ALA A 321 16.50 -6.11 -5.31
C ALA A 321 17.20 -5.90 -3.95
N LEU A 322 16.85 -4.84 -3.22
CA LEU A 322 17.34 -4.60 -1.86
C LEU A 322 16.95 -5.72 -0.89
N ALA A 323 15.69 -6.17 -0.91
CA ALA A 323 15.20 -7.26 -0.07
C ALA A 323 15.94 -8.57 -0.36
N ILE A 324 16.15 -8.90 -1.64
CA ILE A 324 16.90 -10.10 -2.03
C ILE A 324 18.37 -10.01 -1.58
N ARG A 325 19.03 -8.87 -1.82
CA ARG A 325 20.44 -8.70 -1.44
C ARG A 325 20.65 -8.78 0.07
N SER A 326 19.70 -8.22 0.83
CA SER A 326 19.68 -8.21 2.29
C SER A 326 19.07 -9.46 2.92
N GLY A 327 18.57 -10.44 2.15
CA GLY A 327 18.05 -11.70 2.68
C GLY A 327 16.69 -11.62 3.37
N ASN A 328 15.89 -10.61 3.01
CA ASN A 328 14.57 -10.35 3.57
C ASN A 328 13.45 -10.90 2.67
N GLY A 329 12.33 -11.27 3.29
CA GLY A 329 11.06 -11.52 2.61
C GLY A 329 10.34 -10.20 2.38
N LEU A 330 9.49 -10.14 1.37
CA LEU A 330 8.93 -8.86 0.94
C LEU A 330 7.44 -8.98 0.58
N LEU A 331 6.65 -8.07 1.13
CA LEU A 331 5.29 -7.77 0.70
C LEU A 331 5.26 -6.38 0.09
N LEU A 332 4.68 -6.26 -1.09
CA LEU A 332 4.57 -5.04 -1.84
C LEU A 332 3.11 -4.65 -1.99
N LYS A 333 2.79 -3.40 -1.68
CA LYS A 333 1.50 -2.81 -1.97
C LYS A 333 1.68 -1.52 -2.76
N GLY A 334 1.47 -1.61 -4.06
CA GLY A 334 1.46 -0.44 -4.94
C GLY A 334 0.12 0.27 -4.98
N GLY A 335 0.12 1.51 -5.46
CA GLY A 335 -1.08 2.29 -5.78
C GLY A 335 -1.92 1.66 -6.90
N LYS A 336 -3.22 2.00 -6.93
CA LYS A 336 -4.17 1.44 -7.91
C LYS A 336 -3.89 1.90 -9.34
N GLU A 337 -3.28 3.06 -9.47
CA GLU A 337 -2.89 3.73 -10.72
C GLU A 337 -1.71 3.06 -11.43
N ALA A 338 -0.94 2.21 -10.74
CA ALA A 338 0.19 1.47 -11.30
C ALA A 338 -0.07 -0.05 -11.29
N ARG A 339 -1.34 -0.47 -11.31
CA ARG A 339 -1.73 -1.88 -11.06
C ARG A 339 -1.11 -2.81 -12.10
N ARG A 340 -1.21 -2.48 -13.39
CA ARG A 340 -0.71 -3.35 -14.48
C ARG A 340 0.81 -3.39 -14.48
N SER A 341 1.44 -2.23 -14.32
CA SER A 341 2.89 -2.04 -14.19
C SER A 341 3.46 -2.86 -13.05
N ASN A 342 2.85 -2.79 -11.87
CA ASN A 342 3.30 -3.55 -10.70
C ASN A 342 3.13 -5.06 -10.90
N ALA A 343 2.03 -5.49 -11.53
CA ALA A 343 1.79 -6.90 -11.81
C ALA A 343 2.82 -7.48 -12.80
N ILE A 344 3.13 -6.77 -13.90
CA ILE A 344 4.11 -7.26 -14.87
C ILE A 344 5.53 -7.26 -14.27
N LEU A 345 5.92 -6.23 -13.53
CA LEU A 345 7.22 -6.17 -12.87
C LEU A 345 7.38 -7.28 -11.82
N HIS A 346 6.35 -7.48 -10.99
CA HIS A 346 6.32 -8.58 -10.02
C HIS A 346 6.46 -9.94 -10.72
N LYS A 347 5.75 -10.16 -11.83
CA LYS A 347 5.85 -11.39 -12.62
C LYS A 347 7.24 -11.60 -13.21
N VAL A 348 7.88 -10.55 -13.74
CA VAL A 348 9.24 -10.63 -14.30
C VAL A 348 10.27 -10.95 -13.22
N ILE A 349 10.13 -10.38 -12.02
CA ILE A 349 11.05 -10.64 -10.90
C ILE A 349 10.83 -12.05 -10.35
N THR A 350 9.58 -12.48 -10.19
CA THR A 350 9.28 -13.79 -9.58
C THR A 350 9.55 -14.95 -10.54
N SER A 351 9.50 -14.75 -11.86
CA SER A 351 9.77 -15.80 -12.86
C SER A 351 11.22 -16.31 -12.87
N VAL A 352 12.17 -15.53 -12.35
CA VAL A 352 13.59 -15.92 -12.26
C VAL A 352 13.98 -16.47 -10.88
N MET A 353 13.02 -16.54 -9.93
CA MET A 353 13.29 -17.08 -8.61
C MET A 353 13.57 -18.58 -8.69
N PRO A 354 14.66 -19.08 -8.07
CA PRO A 354 14.93 -20.51 -8.04
C PRO A 354 13.91 -21.24 -7.17
N ASP A 355 13.57 -22.48 -7.53
CA ASP A 355 12.63 -23.33 -6.78
C ASP A 355 13.02 -23.51 -5.31
N THR A 356 14.32 -23.46 -5.01
CA THR A 356 14.86 -23.56 -3.65
C THR A 356 14.43 -22.40 -2.75
N VAL A 357 14.18 -21.22 -3.31
CA VAL A 357 13.69 -20.04 -2.58
C VAL A 357 12.17 -19.93 -2.71
N GLY A 358 11.65 -20.17 -3.92
CA GLY A 358 10.24 -20.06 -4.27
C GLY A 358 9.82 -18.65 -4.66
N ASP A 359 8.90 -18.56 -5.61
CA ASP A 359 8.29 -17.30 -6.11
C ASP A 359 7.59 -16.48 -5.02
N LYS A 360 7.07 -17.14 -3.99
CA LYS A 360 6.38 -16.50 -2.84
C LYS A 360 7.28 -15.72 -1.89
N LEU A 361 8.60 -15.64 -2.14
CA LEU A 361 9.49 -14.73 -1.41
C LEU A 361 8.98 -13.29 -1.46
N ILE A 362 8.43 -12.91 -2.62
CA ILE A 362 7.89 -11.58 -2.89
C ILE A 362 6.39 -11.69 -3.15
N GLY A 363 5.58 -11.16 -2.25
CA GLY A 363 4.13 -11.08 -2.40
C GLY A 363 3.66 -9.72 -2.91
N LEU A 364 2.78 -9.68 -3.91
CA LEU A 364 2.12 -8.46 -4.38
C LEU A 364 0.67 -8.40 -3.87
N VAL A 365 0.40 -7.49 -2.95
CA VAL A 365 -0.91 -7.25 -2.35
C VAL A 365 -1.75 -6.41 -3.31
N THR A 366 -2.91 -6.91 -3.72
CA THR A 366 -3.73 -6.27 -4.77
C THR A 366 -4.96 -5.54 -4.23
N SER A 367 -5.50 -5.94 -3.09
CA SER A 367 -6.66 -5.29 -2.48
C SER A 367 -6.26 -4.20 -1.47
N ARG A 368 -7.15 -3.22 -1.25
CA ARG A 368 -6.91 -2.14 -0.27
C ARG A 368 -7.22 -2.59 1.16
N ASP A 369 -8.23 -3.43 1.32
CA ASP A 369 -8.73 -3.86 2.62
C ASP A 369 -7.70 -4.74 3.36
N GLU A 370 -6.85 -5.45 2.60
CA GLU A 370 -5.74 -6.24 3.15
C GLU A 370 -4.65 -5.40 3.84
N ILE A 371 -4.54 -4.08 3.58
CA ILE A 371 -3.50 -3.25 4.22
C ILE A 371 -3.70 -3.19 5.73
N LEU A 372 -4.93 -2.93 6.19
CA LEU A 372 -5.21 -2.82 7.62
C LEU A 372 -4.99 -4.14 8.35
N ASP A 373 -5.20 -5.27 7.66
CA ASP A 373 -4.94 -6.58 8.23
C ASP A 373 -3.43 -6.88 8.27
N LEU A 374 -2.67 -6.52 7.24
CA LEU A 374 -1.21 -6.62 7.24
C LEU A 374 -0.57 -5.78 8.35
N LEU A 375 -1.06 -4.56 8.58
CA LEU A 375 -0.56 -3.66 9.62
C LEU A 375 -0.79 -4.18 11.05
N LYS A 376 -1.61 -5.22 11.24
CA LYS A 376 -1.81 -5.91 12.53
C LYS A 376 -0.90 -7.13 12.70
N LEU A 377 -0.10 -7.51 11.71
CA LEU A 377 0.73 -8.72 11.75
C LEU A 377 2.13 -8.44 12.32
N ASP A 378 2.21 -7.82 13.52
CA ASP A 378 3.48 -7.58 14.22
C ASP A 378 4.18 -8.85 14.70
N ASP A 379 3.53 -10.01 14.56
CA ASP A 379 4.12 -11.33 14.78
C ASP A 379 4.87 -11.89 13.56
N VAL A 380 4.59 -11.38 12.35
CA VAL A 380 5.16 -11.88 11.08
C VAL A 380 5.93 -10.82 10.29
N ILE A 381 5.51 -9.56 10.34
CA ILE A 381 6.13 -8.45 9.59
C ILE A 381 7.02 -7.66 10.55
N ASP A 382 8.27 -7.49 10.15
CA ASP A 382 9.32 -6.93 11.02
C ASP A 382 9.56 -5.43 10.76
N LEU A 383 9.20 -4.94 9.56
CA LEU A 383 9.32 -3.52 9.20
C LEU A 383 8.27 -3.10 8.16
N VAL A 384 7.66 -1.93 8.36
CA VAL A 384 6.82 -1.26 7.35
C VAL A 384 7.55 -0.06 6.78
N VAL A 385 7.55 0.09 5.45
CA VAL A 385 8.15 1.23 4.75
C VAL A 385 7.08 1.92 3.88
N PRO A 386 6.50 3.04 4.31
CA PRO A 386 5.62 3.84 3.49
C PRO A 386 6.41 4.78 2.56
N ARG A 387 6.09 4.77 1.27
CA ARG A 387 6.67 5.62 0.21
C ARG A 387 5.58 6.33 -0.56
N GLY A 388 5.10 7.44 -0.03
CA GLY A 388 4.01 8.21 -0.62
C GLY A 388 3.86 9.57 0.05
N SER A 389 2.64 10.08 0.08
CA SER A 389 2.33 11.36 0.74
C SER A 389 2.55 11.33 2.26
N ASN A 390 2.81 12.50 2.86
CA ASN A 390 2.93 12.69 4.31
C ASN A 390 1.71 12.11 5.06
N LYS A 391 0.52 12.30 4.49
CA LYS A 391 -0.75 11.75 5.01
C LYS A 391 -0.73 10.21 5.08
N LEU A 392 -0.26 9.53 4.03
CA LEU A 392 -0.14 8.07 4.03
C LEU A 392 0.82 7.60 5.12
N VAL A 393 1.97 8.26 5.24
CA VAL A 393 3.00 7.91 6.24
C VAL A 393 2.43 8.05 7.66
N SER A 394 1.79 9.17 7.97
CA SER A 394 1.20 9.43 9.29
C SER A 394 0.09 8.44 9.62
N GLN A 395 -0.81 8.15 8.65
CA GLN A 395 -1.87 7.15 8.84
C GLN A 395 -1.31 5.76 9.14
N ILE A 396 -0.25 5.33 8.46
CA ILE A 396 0.39 4.03 8.71
C ILE A 396 1.03 4.02 10.09
N LYS A 397 1.77 5.08 10.47
CA LYS A 397 2.39 5.20 11.81
C LYS A 397 1.37 5.10 12.94
N GLU A 398 0.18 5.66 12.77
CA GLU A 398 -0.90 5.60 13.76
C GLU A 398 -1.62 4.24 13.81
N SER A 399 -1.56 3.46 12.72
CA SER A 399 -2.38 2.25 12.53
C SER A 399 -1.66 0.93 12.84
N THR A 400 -0.37 0.95 13.21
CA THR A 400 0.42 -0.28 13.38
C THR A 400 1.33 -0.25 14.61
N LYS A 401 1.62 -1.44 15.14
CA LYS A 401 2.67 -1.68 16.14
C LYS A 401 4.01 -2.08 15.51
N ILE A 402 4.00 -2.42 14.22
CA ILE A 402 5.20 -2.79 13.48
C ILE A 402 6.09 -1.54 13.37
N PRO A 403 7.41 -1.64 13.56
CA PRO A 403 8.30 -0.51 13.32
C PRO A 403 8.12 0.08 11.91
N VAL A 404 8.01 1.40 11.83
CA VAL A 404 7.82 2.12 10.56
C VAL A 404 9.08 2.92 10.22
N LEU A 405 9.65 2.67 9.05
CA LEU A 405 10.81 3.41 8.53
C LEU A 405 10.36 4.35 7.42
N GLY A 406 10.57 5.65 7.64
CA GLY A 406 10.25 6.70 6.68
C GLY A 406 10.20 8.07 7.35
N HIS A 407 10.07 9.12 6.56
CA HIS A 407 9.89 10.50 7.04
C HIS A 407 8.44 10.93 6.80
N ALA A 408 7.90 11.72 7.73
CA ALA A 408 6.56 12.28 7.58
C ALA A 408 6.59 13.63 6.85
N ASP A 409 7.68 14.41 6.98
CA ASP A 409 7.83 15.75 6.40
C ASP A 409 9.24 15.94 5.83
N GLY A 410 9.40 16.94 4.95
CA GLY A 410 10.63 17.26 4.21
C GLY A 410 11.06 18.73 4.32
N ILE A 411 10.90 19.35 5.49
CA ILE A 411 11.28 20.75 5.73
C ILE A 411 12.81 20.83 5.90
N CYS A 412 13.48 21.27 4.84
CA CYS A 412 14.94 21.38 4.73
C CYS A 412 15.37 22.86 4.63
N HIS A 413 16.54 23.18 5.19
CA HIS A 413 17.10 24.53 5.21
C HIS A 413 18.41 24.63 4.45
N VAL A 414 18.64 25.82 3.89
CA VAL A 414 19.98 26.28 3.51
C VAL A 414 20.27 27.53 4.31
N TYR A 415 21.35 27.51 5.10
CA TYR A 415 21.87 28.66 5.82
C TYR A 415 23.06 29.27 5.08
N VAL A 416 22.98 30.55 4.74
CA VAL A 416 24.06 31.30 4.09
C VAL A 416 24.74 32.21 5.11
N ASP A 417 25.97 31.85 5.46
CA ASP A 417 26.79 32.57 6.45
C ASP A 417 27.36 33.89 5.89
N LYS A 418 27.74 34.82 6.78
CA LYS A 418 28.38 36.09 6.40
C LYS A 418 29.66 35.93 5.56
N SER A 419 30.36 34.81 5.71
CA SER A 419 31.60 34.52 4.98
C SER A 419 31.37 33.74 3.69
N ALA A 420 30.13 33.46 3.32
CA ALA A 420 29.80 32.69 2.13
C ALA A 420 30.28 33.37 0.84
N ASN A 421 30.82 32.58 -0.08
CA ASN A 421 30.93 32.99 -1.47
C ASN A 421 29.53 33.09 -2.09
N ILE A 422 29.10 34.31 -2.43
CA ILE A 422 27.74 34.58 -2.91
C ILE A 422 27.42 33.91 -4.24
N ASP A 423 28.39 33.74 -5.13
CA ASP A 423 28.16 33.04 -6.40
C ASP A 423 27.91 31.54 -6.18
N MET A 424 28.64 30.93 -5.26
CA MET A 424 28.39 29.55 -4.84
C MET A 424 27.04 29.42 -4.13
N ALA A 425 26.72 30.35 -3.23
CA ALA A 425 25.43 30.37 -2.53
C ALA A 425 24.25 30.44 -3.50
N LYS A 426 24.30 31.29 -4.53
CA LYS A 426 23.28 31.37 -5.59
C LYS A 426 23.08 30.03 -6.29
N GLN A 427 24.16 29.35 -6.67
CA GLN A 427 24.07 28.05 -7.35
C GLN A 427 23.43 26.97 -6.46
N ILE A 428 23.86 26.89 -5.20
CA ILE A 428 23.36 25.91 -4.22
C ILE A 428 21.89 26.16 -3.91
N VAL A 429 21.51 27.40 -3.61
CA VAL A 429 20.13 27.78 -3.25
C VAL A 429 19.18 27.54 -4.43
N ARG A 430 19.62 27.88 -5.65
CA ARG A 430 18.85 27.61 -6.86
C ARG A 430 18.63 26.11 -7.04
N ASP A 431 19.70 25.32 -7.07
CA ASP A 431 19.60 23.86 -7.25
C ASP A 431 18.73 23.20 -6.16
N ALA A 432 18.94 23.61 -4.90
CA ALA A 432 18.22 23.07 -3.75
C ALA A 432 16.70 23.28 -3.85
N LYS A 433 16.23 24.35 -4.49
CA LYS A 433 14.78 24.64 -4.64
C LYS A 433 14.22 24.21 -5.99
N THR A 434 14.93 24.43 -7.09
CA THR A 434 14.35 24.40 -8.45
C THR A 434 14.60 23.10 -9.22
N ASP A 435 15.59 22.27 -8.85
CA ASP A 435 15.87 20.99 -9.51
C ASP A 435 14.63 20.06 -9.49
N TYR A 436 14.07 19.85 -8.29
CA TYR A 436 12.86 19.06 -8.12
C TYR A 436 12.07 19.56 -6.90
N PRO A 437 11.21 20.59 -7.06
CA PRO A 437 10.57 21.27 -5.92
C PRO A 437 9.64 20.40 -5.08
N ALA A 438 9.16 19.28 -5.64
CA ALA A 438 8.28 18.32 -4.95
C ALA A 438 9.04 17.15 -4.30
N ALA A 439 10.37 17.23 -4.21
CA ALA A 439 11.19 16.28 -3.48
C ALA A 439 11.24 16.64 -1.99
N CYS A 440 11.28 15.64 -1.12
CA CYS A 440 11.33 15.82 0.34
C CYS A 440 12.64 16.42 0.88
N ASN A 441 13.66 16.56 0.02
CA ASN A 441 14.94 17.18 0.33
C ASN A 441 15.14 18.50 -0.42
N ALA A 442 14.08 19.05 -1.05
CA ALA A 442 14.12 20.39 -1.60
C ALA A 442 14.20 21.42 -0.46
N MET A 443 14.94 22.51 -0.66
CA MET A 443 14.99 23.60 0.32
C MET A 443 13.59 24.19 0.49
N GLU A 444 13.11 24.27 1.72
CA GLU A 444 11.83 24.93 2.07
C GLU A 444 12.04 26.26 2.79
N THR A 445 13.17 26.43 3.48
CA THR A 445 13.55 27.67 4.17
C THR A 445 14.98 28.08 3.86
N LEU A 446 15.17 29.33 3.42
CA LEU A 446 16.46 29.98 3.27
C LEU A 446 16.75 30.85 4.49
N LEU A 447 17.78 30.50 5.26
CA LEU A 447 18.27 31.31 6.37
C LEU A 447 19.48 32.12 5.90
N VAL A 448 19.50 33.41 6.23
CA VAL A 448 20.57 34.33 5.78
C VAL A 448 21.14 35.07 6.97
N HIS A 449 22.46 35.09 7.11
CA HIS A 449 23.11 35.86 8.17
C HIS A 449 22.82 37.38 8.00
N LYS A 450 22.53 38.09 9.10
CA LYS A 450 22.17 39.53 9.10
C LYS A 450 23.12 40.42 8.30
N ASP A 451 24.43 40.19 8.37
CA ASP A 451 25.44 41.00 7.67
C ASP A 451 25.29 40.95 6.13
N LEU A 452 24.74 39.86 5.58
CA LEU A 452 24.44 39.76 4.15
C LEU A 452 23.25 40.63 3.73
N SER A 453 22.40 41.02 4.69
CA SER A 453 21.35 42.01 4.45
C SER A 453 21.94 43.41 4.24
N ASN A 454 23.05 43.70 4.92
CA ASN A 454 23.70 45.02 4.89
C ASN A 454 24.62 45.21 3.67
N ASN A 455 25.19 44.12 3.14
CA ASN A 455 26.16 44.18 2.02
C ASN A 455 25.53 43.87 0.64
N GLY A 456 24.22 43.63 0.58
CA GLY A 456 23.49 43.34 -0.66
C GLY A 456 23.39 41.85 -1.04
N GLY A 457 24.10 40.96 -0.35
CA GLY A 457 24.08 39.52 -0.62
C GLY A 457 22.68 38.88 -0.50
N LEU A 458 21.87 39.32 0.47
CA LEU A 458 20.47 38.89 0.59
C LEU A 458 19.68 39.22 -0.69
N HIS A 459 19.87 40.41 -1.24
CA HIS A 459 19.14 40.84 -2.43
C HIS A 459 19.54 40.03 -3.66
N GLU A 460 20.81 39.68 -3.80
CA GLU A 460 21.29 38.80 -4.88
C GLU A 460 20.65 37.40 -4.83
N LEU A 461 20.59 36.79 -3.63
CA LEU A 461 19.98 35.46 -3.45
C LEU A 461 18.48 35.48 -3.76
N VAL A 462 17.77 36.50 -3.27
CA VAL A 462 16.34 36.72 -3.48
C VAL A 462 16.04 36.96 -4.96
N LEU A 463 16.85 37.78 -5.65
CA LEU A 463 16.71 38.02 -7.09
C LEU A 463 16.91 36.75 -7.92
N GLU A 464 17.88 35.91 -7.56
CA GLU A 464 18.11 34.64 -8.26
C GLU A 464 16.89 33.72 -8.15
N LEU A 465 16.33 33.56 -6.95
CA LEU A 465 15.10 32.77 -6.74
C LEU A 465 13.89 33.36 -7.47
N GLN A 466 13.75 34.70 -7.50
CA GLN A 466 12.67 35.36 -8.25
C GLN A 466 12.75 35.13 -9.75
N ARG A 467 13.98 35.13 -10.32
CA ARG A 467 14.20 34.87 -11.75
C ARG A 467 13.73 33.47 -12.15
N GLU A 468 13.87 32.50 -11.25
CA GLU A 468 13.39 31.13 -11.41
C GLU A 468 11.88 30.96 -11.12
N GLY A 469 11.19 32.06 -10.77
CA GLY A 469 9.75 32.06 -10.49
C GLY A 469 9.37 31.53 -9.10
N VAL A 470 10.31 31.49 -8.15
CA VAL A 470 10.04 31.01 -6.79
C VAL A 470 9.25 32.06 -6.00
N LYS A 471 8.10 31.66 -5.47
CA LYS A 471 7.29 32.48 -4.57
C LYS A 471 7.87 32.47 -3.16
N MET A 472 8.33 33.61 -2.68
CA MET A 472 8.93 33.72 -1.35
C MET A 472 7.95 34.25 -0.31
N PHE A 473 8.05 33.71 0.89
CA PHE A 473 7.42 34.21 2.09
C PHE A 473 8.52 34.61 3.09
N GLY A 474 8.35 35.72 3.78
CA GLY A 474 9.33 36.19 4.77
C GLY A 474 8.96 35.70 6.16
N GLY A 475 9.94 35.33 6.98
CA GLY A 475 9.74 35.44 8.43
C GLY A 475 9.71 36.92 8.87
N PRO A 476 9.46 37.22 10.16
CA PRO A 476 9.26 38.59 10.63
C PRO A 476 10.30 39.61 10.17
N ARG A 477 11.60 39.26 10.10
CA ARG A 477 12.65 40.21 9.68
C ARG A 477 12.72 40.32 8.17
N ALA A 478 12.73 39.20 7.46
CA ALA A 478 12.77 39.18 6.00
C ALA A 478 11.53 39.81 5.36
N SER A 479 10.33 39.60 5.93
CA SER A 479 9.07 40.18 5.42
C SER A 479 9.12 41.71 5.43
N GLY A 480 9.54 42.32 6.54
CA GLY A 480 9.67 43.77 6.65
C GLY A 480 10.75 44.35 5.74
N LEU A 481 11.90 43.67 5.60
CA LEU A 481 13.02 44.17 4.81
C LEU A 481 12.79 44.03 3.29
N LEU A 482 12.23 42.90 2.85
CA LEU A 482 12.03 42.57 1.44
C LEU A 482 10.64 42.97 0.92
N ASN A 483 9.75 43.45 1.80
CA ASN A 483 8.35 43.77 1.49
C ASN A 483 7.61 42.59 0.82
N ILE A 484 7.80 41.39 1.37
CA ILE A 484 7.14 40.14 0.94
C ILE A 484 6.16 39.66 2.00
N ALA A 485 5.18 38.84 1.61
CA ALA A 485 4.18 38.31 2.53
C ALA A 485 4.83 37.51 3.67
N GLU A 486 4.39 37.74 4.90
CA GLU A 486 4.88 37.00 6.06
C GLU A 486 4.39 35.54 6.02
N THR A 487 5.23 34.60 6.45
CA THR A 487 4.83 33.20 6.63
C THR A 487 4.02 33.02 7.92
N ASN A 488 3.03 32.13 7.89
CA ASN A 488 2.23 31.83 9.09
C ASN A 488 2.97 30.90 10.08
N THR A 489 3.96 30.15 9.59
CA THR A 489 4.75 29.19 10.38
C THR A 489 6.08 28.92 9.69
N PHE A 490 7.14 28.71 10.46
CA PHE A 490 8.43 28.24 9.95
C PHE A 490 8.45 26.74 9.66
N HIS A 491 7.46 25.99 10.18
CA HIS A 491 7.32 24.56 9.94
C HIS A 491 6.32 24.31 8.80
N HIS A 492 6.73 24.60 7.56
CA HIS A 492 5.91 24.43 6.37
C HIS A 492 6.69 23.83 5.20
N GLU A 493 6.20 22.70 4.67
CA GLU A 493 6.69 22.09 3.44
C GLU A 493 5.83 22.58 2.27
N TYR A 494 6.40 23.36 1.35
CA TYR A 494 5.66 23.90 0.20
C TYR A 494 5.53 22.89 -0.94
N SER A 495 6.50 21.97 -1.10
CA SER A 495 6.59 20.97 -2.17
C SER A 495 6.36 21.54 -3.59
N SER A 496 6.70 22.81 -3.79
CA SER A 496 6.46 23.59 -5.01
C SER A 496 7.53 24.67 -5.17
N LEU A 497 7.44 25.49 -6.22
CA LEU A 497 8.31 26.66 -6.42
C LEU A 497 7.96 27.79 -5.43
N ALA A 498 8.07 27.49 -4.14
CA ALA A 498 7.89 28.43 -3.05
C ALA A 498 8.84 28.07 -1.88
N CYS A 499 9.22 29.06 -1.09
CA CYS A 499 10.04 28.88 0.11
C CYS A 499 9.84 30.02 1.11
N THR A 500 10.22 29.79 2.36
CA THR A 500 10.41 30.84 3.36
C THR A 500 11.82 31.42 3.29
N VAL A 501 11.98 32.71 3.55
CA VAL A 501 13.27 33.39 3.74
C VAL A 501 13.26 34.04 5.11
N GLU A 502 14.32 33.88 5.89
CA GLU A 502 14.47 34.55 7.19
C GLU A 502 15.92 34.97 7.46
N ILE A 503 16.08 36.07 8.21
CA ILE A 503 17.36 36.66 8.59
C ILE A 503 17.71 36.28 10.03
N VAL A 504 18.84 35.62 10.22
CA VAL A 504 19.34 35.16 11.53
C VAL A 504 20.58 35.95 11.98
N GLU A 505 20.82 35.98 13.30
CA GLU A 505 21.92 36.76 13.88
C GLU A 505 23.30 36.20 13.57
N ASP A 506 23.43 34.87 13.64
CA ASP A 506 24.66 34.10 13.51
C ASP A 506 24.34 32.61 13.25
N VAL A 507 25.39 31.79 13.22
CA VAL A 507 25.28 30.33 13.03
C VAL A 507 24.52 29.62 14.15
N PHE A 508 24.59 30.10 15.39
CA PHE A 508 23.88 29.47 16.52
C PHE A 508 22.38 29.71 16.40
N ALA A 509 21.98 30.93 16.05
CA ALA A 509 20.59 31.23 15.74
C ALA A 509 20.06 30.40 14.55
N ALA A 510 20.92 30.12 13.55
CA ALA A 510 20.56 29.24 12.44
C ALA A 510 20.35 27.79 12.91
N ILE A 511 21.28 27.25 13.73
CA ILE A 511 21.19 25.91 14.31
C ILE A 511 19.92 25.75 15.15
N ASP A 512 19.64 26.72 16.03
CA ASP A 512 18.46 26.72 16.89
C ASP A 512 17.17 26.73 16.05
N HIS A 513 17.12 27.57 15.02
CA HIS A 513 16.00 27.62 14.08
C HIS A 513 15.78 26.26 13.40
N ILE A 514 16.85 25.66 12.86
CA ILE A 514 16.78 24.37 12.16
C ILE A 514 16.33 23.25 13.09
N ASN A 515 16.90 23.16 14.30
CA ASN A 515 16.53 22.13 15.27
C ASN A 515 15.09 22.30 15.79
N GLN A 516 14.58 23.54 15.83
CA GLN A 516 13.21 23.84 16.28
C GLN A 516 12.15 23.66 15.17
N HIS A 517 12.46 24.05 13.93
CA HIS A 517 11.49 24.16 12.85
C HIS A 517 11.71 23.17 11.70
N GLY A 518 12.88 22.55 11.61
CA GLY A 518 13.17 21.52 10.61
C GLY A 518 12.47 20.20 10.86
N SER A 519 12.50 19.37 9.82
CA SER A 519 11.98 17.99 9.86
C SER A 519 13.06 16.95 10.23
N ALA A 520 14.26 17.43 10.58
CA ALA A 520 15.46 16.63 10.78
C ALA A 520 15.86 15.80 9.53
N HIS A 521 15.55 16.30 8.32
CA HIS A 521 15.81 15.61 7.05
C HIS A 521 17.18 15.96 6.48
N THR A 522 17.31 17.08 5.78
CA THR A 522 18.57 17.51 5.16
C THR A 522 18.77 19.00 5.38
N GLU A 523 19.95 19.40 5.86
CA GLU A 523 20.27 20.80 6.12
C GLU A 523 21.62 21.14 5.51
N CYS A 524 21.79 22.37 5.04
CA CYS A 524 23.03 22.81 4.41
C CYS A 524 23.49 24.15 4.98
N ILE A 525 24.80 24.28 5.21
CA ILE A 525 25.47 25.56 5.41
C ILE A 525 26.31 25.93 4.18
N VAL A 526 26.26 27.20 3.79
CA VAL A 526 27.16 27.80 2.80
C VAL A 526 28.07 28.79 3.52
N THR A 527 29.37 28.50 3.56
CA THR A 527 30.38 29.30 4.28
C THR A 527 31.79 29.00 3.77
N GLU A 528 32.69 29.99 3.78
CA GLU A 528 34.14 29.79 3.58
C GLU A 528 34.90 29.66 4.90
N ASP A 529 34.24 29.97 6.03
CA ASP A 529 34.80 29.79 7.38
C ASP A 529 34.66 28.33 7.83
N SER A 530 35.81 27.66 8.00
CA SER A 530 35.88 26.25 8.41
C SER A 530 35.41 26.01 9.85
N GLU A 531 35.63 26.94 10.77
CA GLU A 531 35.21 26.76 12.17
C GLU A 531 33.68 26.84 12.27
N VAL A 532 33.07 27.76 11.52
CA VAL A 532 31.62 27.87 11.41
C VAL A 532 31.02 26.64 10.73
N ALA A 533 31.65 26.12 9.67
CA ALA A 533 31.22 24.90 8.99
C ALA A 533 31.18 23.70 9.95
N GLU A 534 32.27 23.43 10.67
CA GLU A 534 32.35 22.32 11.62
C GLU A 534 31.38 22.48 12.80
N THR A 535 31.16 23.72 13.26
CA THR A 535 30.15 24.01 14.28
C THR A 535 28.75 23.62 13.80
N PHE A 536 28.39 23.98 12.57
CA PHE A 536 27.09 23.64 11.99
C PHE A 536 26.94 22.12 11.77
N LEU A 537 27.94 21.48 11.16
CA LEU A 537 27.94 20.03 10.90
C LEU A 537 27.80 19.19 12.17
N SER A 538 28.35 19.65 13.30
CA SER A 538 28.31 18.93 14.57
C SER A 538 27.07 19.18 15.41
N GLN A 539 26.40 20.32 15.26
CA GLN A 539 25.29 20.73 16.14
C GLN A 539 23.89 20.65 15.51
N VAL A 540 23.80 20.60 14.17
CA VAL A 540 22.53 20.36 13.49
C VAL A 540 22.15 18.89 13.59
N ASP A 541 21.00 18.60 14.20
CA ASP A 541 20.55 17.23 14.45
C ASP A 541 19.58 16.73 13.37
N SER A 542 20.08 16.67 12.14
CA SER A 542 19.35 16.17 10.96
C SER A 542 19.94 14.87 10.44
N ALA A 543 19.18 14.17 9.60
CA ALA A 543 19.62 12.90 9.01
C ALA A 543 20.80 13.07 8.05
N ALA A 544 20.87 14.21 7.37
CA ALA A 544 22.02 14.63 6.58
C ALA A 544 22.31 16.12 6.83
N VAL A 545 23.59 16.46 7.02
CA VAL A 545 24.06 17.84 7.18
C VAL A 545 25.19 18.07 6.20
N PHE A 546 25.07 19.12 5.38
CA PHE A 546 25.97 19.41 4.27
C PHE A 546 26.69 20.75 4.44
N HIS A 547 27.92 20.82 3.93
CA HIS A 547 28.68 22.06 3.79
C HIS A 547 28.93 22.31 2.32
N ASN A 548 28.55 23.50 1.83
CA ASN A 548 28.76 23.95 0.45
C ASN A 548 28.23 22.96 -0.62
N ALA A 549 27.13 22.26 -0.33
CA ALA A 549 26.51 21.32 -1.24
C ALA A 549 24.97 21.35 -1.15
N SER A 550 24.30 21.20 -2.30
CA SER A 550 22.84 21.21 -2.37
C SER A 550 22.19 20.11 -1.51
N THR A 551 21.06 20.42 -0.88
CA THR A 551 20.25 19.45 -0.12
C THR A 551 19.76 18.30 -1.00
N ARG A 552 19.69 18.51 -2.33
CA ARG A 552 19.31 17.51 -3.33
C ARG A 552 20.28 16.33 -3.43
N PHE A 553 21.49 16.45 -2.88
CA PHE A 553 22.43 15.34 -2.78
C PHE A 553 21.98 14.23 -1.81
N CYS A 554 21.05 14.51 -0.89
CA CYS A 554 20.52 13.51 0.04
C CYS A 554 19.61 12.50 -0.67
N ASP A 555 20.22 11.50 -1.30
CA ASP A 555 19.59 10.48 -2.12
C ASP A 555 20.49 9.24 -2.14
N GLY A 556 19.92 8.05 -2.01
CA GLY A 556 20.70 6.82 -1.88
C GLY A 556 21.60 6.52 -3.09
N ALA A 557 21.18 6.86 -4.31
CA ALA A 557 22.01 6.66 -5.48
C ALA A 557 23.17 7.68 -5.51
N ARG A 558 22.92 8.93 -5.15
CA ARG A 558 23.96 9.97 -5.04
C ARG A 558 24.97 9.68 -3.92
N PHE A 559 24.55 9.01 -2.85
CA PHE A 559 25.43 8.55 -1.77
C PHE A 559 26.21 7.26 -2.10
N GLY A 560 26.00 6.68 -3.29
CA GLY A 560 26.69 5.45 -3.69
C GLY A 560 26.13 4.17 -3.07
N LEU A 561 24.91 4.21 -2.52
CA LEU A 561 24.22 3.03 -1.97
C LEU A 561 23.58 2.14 -3.05
N GLY A 562 23.60 2.59 -4.31
CA GLY A 562 23.04 1.92 -5.50
C GLY A 562 21.52 1.99 -5.61
N ALA A 563 20.81 1.75 -4.51
CA ALA A 563 19.37 1.95 -4.38
C ALA A 563 19.00 2.33 -2.94
N GLU A 564 17.82 2.90 -2.76
CA GLU A 564 17.24 3.16 -1.44
C GLU A 564 15.82 2.59 -1.32
N VAL A 565 15.48 2.08 -0.14
CA VAL A 565 14.09 1.75 0.19
C VAL A 565 13.31 3.03 0.53
N GLY A 566 14.01 4.01 1.12
CA GLY A 566 13.55 5.36 1.38
C GLY A 566 14.51 6.16 2.24
N ILE A 567 14.08 7.33 2.67
CA ILE A 567 14.84 8.20 3.58
C ILE A 567 14.19 8.15 4.96
N SER A 568 15.00 8.04 6.00
CA SER A 568 14.55 7.96 7.39
C SER A 568 15.03 9.17 8.18
N THR A 569 14.12 9.88 8.83
CA THR A 569 14.45 10.90 9.85
C THR A 569 14.45 10.34 11.26
N SER A 570 14.20 9.03 11.42
CA SER A 570 14.26 8.34 12.71
C SER A 570 15.66 8.37 13.30
N ARG A 571 15.73 8.50 14.64
CA ARG A 571 17.00 8.42 15.39
C ARG A 571 17.36 6.99 15.80
N ILE A 572 16.47 6.03 15.55
CA ILE A 572 16.68 4.61 15.85
C ILE A 572 16.82 3.81 14.55
N HIS A 573 17.63 2.76 14.61
CA HIS A 573 17.91 1.80 13.53
C HIS A 573 18.70 2.36 12.34
N ALA A 574 18.05 3.12 11.45
CA ALA A 574 18.66 3.68 10.25
C ALA A 574 18.18 5.13 10.04
N ARG A 575 19.11 6.01 9.67
CA ARG A 575 18.90 7.45 9.51
C ARG A 575 19.55 7.94 8.21
N GLY A 576 18.86 8.79 7.46
CA GLY A 576 19.25 9.22 6.11
C GLY A 576 18.73 8.27 5.03
N PRO A 577 19.30 8.31 3.81
CA PRO A 577 19.00 7.35 2.75
C PRO A 577 19.29 5.91 3.18
N VAL A 578 18.30 5.03 3.06
CA VAL A 578 18.34 3.67 3.60
C VAL A 578 18.56 2.66 2.47
N GLY A 579 19.81 2.19 2.35
CA GLY A 579 20.22 1.12 1.44
C GLY A 579 20.15 -0.28 2.07
N VAL A 580 21.00 -1.20 1.61
CA VAL A 580 21.04 -2.60 2.08
C VAL A 580 21.28 -2.71 3.59
N GLU A 581 22.20 -1.93 4.15
CA GLU A 581 22.58 -2.00 5.57
C GLU A 581 21.41 -1.66 6.50
N GLY A 582 20.57 -0.71 6.12
CA GLY A 582 19.38 -0.35 6.88
C GLY A 582 18.25 -1.39 6.81
N LEU A 583 18.43 -2.48 6.06
CA LEU A 583 17.54 -3.64 6.03
C LEU A 583 18.13 -4.85 6.80
N LEU A 584 19.19 -4.63 7.57
CA LEU A 584 19.84 -5.62 8.41
C LEU A 584 19.73 -5.22 9.87
N THR A 585 19.78 -6.22 10.76
CA THR A 585 19.98 -6.07 12.20
C THR A 585 21.18 -6.91 12.63
N ASN A 586 21.41 -7.02 13.93
CA ASN A 586 22.55 -7.74 14.49
C ASN A 586 22.11 -8.79 15.48
N ARG A 587 22.81 -9.92 15.53
CA ARG A 587 22.63 -10.95 16.55
C ARG A 587 23.95 -11.40 17.15
N TRP A 588 23.87 -11.93 18.37
CA TRP A 588 25.02 -12.47 19.10
C TRP A 588 25.07 -13.99 18.97
N ILE A 589 26.23 -14.52 18.62
CA ILE A 589 26.52 -15.95 18.53
C ILE A 589 27.62 -16.26 19.54
N LEU A 590 27.30 -17.13 20.51
CA LEU A 590 28.26 -17.58 21.51
C LEU A 590 28.63 -19.04 21.21
N ARG A 591 29.92 -19.32 21.09
CA ARG A 591 30.46 -20.66 20.87
C ARG A 591 31.32 -21.05 22.05
N GLY A 592 31.00 -22.17 22.69
CA GLY A 592 31.73 -22.69 23.83
C GLY A 592 31.89 -24.20 23.77
N SER A 593 32.62 -24.74 24.73
CA SER A 593 32.96 -26.16 24.85
C SER A 593 32.45 -26.78 26.16
N GLY A 594 31.23 -26.41 26.57
CA GLY A 594 30.63 -26.84 27.84
C GLY A 594 30.75 -25.83 28.99
N HIS A 595 31.01 -24.57 28.68
CA HIS A 595 31.03 -23.48 29.67
C HIS A 595 29.67 -23.36 30.38
N VAL A 596 29.71 -23.28 31.72
CA VAL A 596 28.56 -23.03 32.59
C VAL A 596 28.82 -21.78 33.41
N VAL A 597 27.77 -21.05 33.78
CA VAL A 597 27.91 -19.80 34.56
C VAL A 597 28.21 -20.10 36.03
N ASP A 598 27.54 -21.07 36.67
CA ASP A 598 27.74 -21.48 38.08
C ASP A 598 28.02 -20.33 39.08
N GLY A 599 27.21 -19.26 39.00
CA GLY A 599 27.39 -18.07 39.85
C GLY A 599 28.72 -17.33 39.62
N ASP A 600 29.26 -17.43 38.41
CA ASP A 600 30.59 -16.99 37.97
C ASP A 600 31.75 -17.64 38.77
N GLN A 601 31.51 -18.75 39.47
CA GLN A 601 32.54 -19.48 40.20
C GLN A 601 33.49 -20.20 39.24
N GLY A 602 34.79 -19.95 39.39
CA GLY A 602 35.84 -20.60 38.58
C GLY A 602 35.98 -20.06 37.15
N ILE A 603 35.23 -19.02 36.78
CA ILE A 603 35.36 -18.34 35.50
C ILE A 603 36.24 -17.11 35.65
N ASN A 604 37.30 -17.01 34.85
CA ASN A 604 38.11 -15.79 34.77
C ASN A 604 37.93 -15.15 33.39
N TYR A 605 37.12 -14.09 33.34
CA TYR A 605 36.85 -13.36 32.10
C TYR A 605 38.06 -12.57 31.64
N THR A 606 38.48 -12.79 30.39
CA THR A 606 39.65 -12.15 29.75
C THR A 606 39.24 -11.06 28.76
N TYR A 607 38.02 -11.14 28.19
CA TYR A 607 37.49 -10.19 27.20
C TYR A 607 38.46 -9.84 26.07
N LYS A 608 39.23 -10.82 25.61
CA LYS A 608 40.26 -10.61 24.59
C LYS A 608 39.60 -10.35 23.23
N GLU A 609 39.84 -9.17 22.66
CA GLU A 609 39.39 -8.87 21.30
C GLU A 609 40.13 -9.75 20.28
N LEU A 610 39.36 -10.32 19.35
CA LEU A 610 39.87 -11.16 18.28
C LEU A 610 39.69 -10.46 16.93
N PRO A 611 40.53 -10.76 15.92
CA PRO A 611 40.33 -10.25 14.57
C PRO A 611 38.96 -10.62 13.99
N LEU A 612 38.33 -9.68 13.29
CA LEU A 612 36.99 -9.85 12.69
C LEU A 612 36.96 -10.88 11.56
N LYS A 613 38.10 -11.10 10.89
CA LYS A 613 38.26 -12.20 9.93
C LYS A 613 38.75 -13.43 10.69
N ALA A 614 38.00 -14.53 10.58
CA ALA A 614 38.32 -15.80 11.20
C ALA A 614 39.61 -16.42 10.66
#